data_AF-A0A4Q5WET0-F1
#
_entry.id   AF-A0A4Q5WET0-F1
#
_cell.length_a   1.000
_cell.length_b   1.000
_cell.length_c   1.000
_cell.angle_alpha   90.00
_cell.angle_beta   90.00
_cell.angle_gamma   90.00
#
_symmetry.space_group_name_H-M   'P 1'
#
loop_
_entity.id
_entity.type
_entity.pdbx_description
1 polymer ?
#
loop_
_entity_poly.entity_id
_entity_poly.type
_entity_poly.pdbx_seq_one_letter_code
_entity_poly.pdbx_strand_id
1 'polypeptide(L)'
;MSLRRFAQGCALAVLALLGSPSAFSQSLHTVTFTGSPTDFNAAEKWSAADNVDYYVTYDDNYLYFGAFRTNNSAWGQYDHFTIYLDTDPSNTLTSGGNGSTTGVNWDSKTPTLPFLADYRVALRPSSLGESFLSSWSGGAWTTGGANASGWTQYATQTANGALEVRVPRSALGNPDALYFTLYSSYDGGFFAAAPGSISGTAVSGYFGGIGLSSAGNSPTATTNLPIKGVLTNTTPAAGVTYGKWAVSAGSFTAPSGLSIAPGGAIAITGGTVTVGSSVFMGTTTMAANRGTTIHTSGTGTLSSTTASAISFYSDGYITGNNLTYNGTLNVTRNFTPLPAGGLTFGNGSFLYLRNSAAVKTNAPTYATGSTLVYSTPSAYNVANGTEWTAGTASGAGVPYHVTISFPGTDVQFGNSSSYRQVRGNLTISSGSTLTLSGTSGGNLYLSGNFANSGTFNANGRALHFTGSGTAVA
;
A
#
# COMPACT_ATOMS: atom_id res chain seq x y z
N MET A 1 33.73 60.99 -22.33
CA MET A 1 34.65 60.23 -23.20
C MET A 1 35.12 59.00 -22.43
N SER A 2 34.76 57.77 -22.85
CA SER A 2 35.11 56.44 -22.25
C SER A 2 34.78 56.26 -20.73
N LEU A 3 33.98 55.30 -20.23
CA LEU A 3 33.44 54.01 -20.70
C LEU A 3 34.45 52.84 -20.74
N ARG A 4 34.61 52.17 -19.58
CA ARG A 4 35.00 50.75 -19.35
C ARG A 4 34.33 50.29 -18.05
N ARG A 5 33.26 49.48 -18.06
CA ARG A 5 33.28 48.00 -18.02
C ARG A 5 34.21 47.39 -16.97
N PHE A 6 33.65 46.88 -15.88
CA PHE A 6 33.81 45.46 -15.52
C PHE A 6 32.55 44.98 -14.77
N ALA A 7 32.02 43.83 -15.16
CA ALA A 7 30.88 43.19 -14.50
C ALA A 7 31.33 41.80 -14.06
N GLN A 8 31.02 41.42 -12.83
CA GLN A 8 31.01 40.03 -12.38
C GLN A 8 29.71 39.81 -11.60
N GLY A 9 28.84 38.98 -12.17
CA GLY A 9 27.55 38.68 -11.56
C GLY A 9 27.69 37.56 -10.53
N CYS A 10 27.17 37.79 -9.32
CA CYS A 10 26.86 36.70 -8.40
C CYS A 10 25.67 35.91 -8.94
N ALA A 11 25.93 34.86 -9.71
CA ALA A 11 24.92 33.86 -10.04
C ALA A 11 24.60 33.06 -8.77
N LEU A 12 23.52 33.44 -8.08
CA LEU A 12 22.99 32.68 -6.95
C LEU A 12 22.36 31.38 -7.49
N ALA A 13 23.17 30.34 -7.61
CA ALA A 13 22.70 29.01 -7.98
C ALA A 13 21.85 28.42 -6.86
N VAL A 14 20.53 28.66 -6.94
CA VAL A 14 19.54 27.93 -6.14
C VAL A 14 19.62 26.47 -6.59
N LEU A 15 20.34 25.66 -5.81
CA LEU A 15 20.42 24.23 -6.01
C LEU A 15 19.05 23.62 -5.71
N ALA A 16 18.21 23.57 -6.73
CA ALA A 16 16.95 22.83 -6.66
C ALA A 16 17.30 21.37 -6.36
N LEU A 17 17.07 20.94 -5.11
CA LEU A 17 16.92 19.53 -4.82
C LEU A 17 15.68 19.05 -5.58
N LEU A 18 15.92 18.61 -6.82
CA LEU A 18 15.06 17.66 -7.49
C LEU A 18 15.07 16.41 -6.62
N GLY A 19 14.14 16.36 -5.67
CA GLY A 19 13.76 15.13 -5.01
C GLY A 19 13.35 14.17 -6.11
N SER A 20 14.27 13.30 -6.51
CA SER A 20 14.00 12.17 -7.39
C SER A 20 12.74 11.51 -6.85
N PRO A 21 11.69 11.31 -7.67
CA PRO A 21 10.49 10.65 -7.19
C PRO A 21 10.92 9.29 -6.67
N SER A 22 10.85 9.11 -5.35
CA SER A 22 11.22 7.86 -4.71
C SER A 22 10.41 6.78 -5.40
N ALA A 23 11.07 5.90 -6.14
CA ALA A 23 10.47 4.66 -6.58
C ALA A 23 10.26 3.86 -5.28
N PHE A 24 9.09 4.05 -4.66
CA PHE A 24 8.74 3.36 -3.44
C PHE A 24 8.73 1.88 -3.77
N SER A 25 9.75 1.19 -3.26
CA SER A 25 10.03 -0.17 -3.69
C SER A 25 8.88 -1.07 -3.26
N GLN A 26 8.27 -1.74 -4.24
CA GLN A 26 7.07 -2.51 -4.00
C GLN A 26 7.45 -3.81 -3.31
N SER A 27 6.97 -3.99 -2.09
CA SER A 27 7.09 -5.21 -1.31
C SER A 27 6.12 -6.33 -1.77
N LEU A 28 5.86 -6.36 -3.08
CA LEU A 28 5.29 -7.49 -3.79
C LEU A 28 6.31 -7.84 -4.89
N HIS A 29 7.35 -8.61 -4.53
CA HIS A 29 8.42 -8.96 -5.46
C HIS A 29 9.13 -10.26 -5.09
N THR A 30 9.68 -10.92 -6.11
CA THR A 30 10.49 -12.13 -5.96
C THR A 30 11.91 -11.77 -5.52
N VAL A 31 12.30 -12.15 -4.31
CA VAL A 31 13.68 -12.00 -3.81
C VAL A 31 14.57 -13.12 -4.37
N THR A 32 15.82 -12.78 -4.72
CA THR A 32 16.88 -13.73 -5.04
C THR A 32 17.94 -13.66 -3.96
N PHE A 33 18.11 -14.72 -3.17
CA PHE A 33 19.05 -14.74 -2.06
C PHE A 33 20.50 -14.80 -2.55
N THR A 34 21.28 -13.80 -2.16
CA THR A 34 22.74 -13.73 -2.34
C THR A 34 23.47 -13.67 -1.00
N GLY A 35 22.74 -13.62 0.12
CA GLY A 35 23.27 -13.32 1.45
C GLY A 35 23.40 -11.82 1.73
N SER A 36 22.84 -10.95 0.89
CA SER A 36 22.95 -9.50 1.03
C SER A 36 21.64 -8.89 1.53
N PRO A 37 21.67 -7.97 2.52
CA PRO A 37 20.48 -7.22 2.92
C PRO A 37 19.91 -6.33 1.80
N THR A 38 20.65 -6.14 0.69
CA THR A 38 20.18 -5.45 -0.52
C THR A 38 19.32 -6.33 -1.44
N ASP A 39 19.20 -7.63 -1.15
CA ASP A 39 18.28 -8.53 -1.86
C ASP A 39 16.82 -8.18 -1.55
N PHE A 40 16.60 -7.49 -0.42
CA PHE A 40 15.33 -6.94 0.04
C PHE A 40 15.29 -5.41 -0.08
N ASN A 41 14.07 -4.87 -0.02
CA ASN A 41 13.84 -3.43 0.00
C ASN A 41 14.06 -2.86 1.41
N ALA A 42 14.60 -1.64 1.51
CA ALA A 42 14.78 -0.95 2.79
C ALA A 42 13.46 -0.77 3.60
N ALA A 43 12.31 -0.76 2.91
CA ALA A 43 10.97 -0.68 3.49
C ALA A 43 10.45 -1.98 4.12
N GLU A 44 11.12 -3.11 3.88
CA GLU A 44 10.76 -4.44 4.38
C GLU A 44 11.48 -4.77 5.69
N LYS A 45 12.46 -3.93 6.07
CA LYS A 45 13.34 -4.13 7.22
C LYS A 45 12.65 -3.85 8.55
N TRP A 46 12.92 -4.69 9.54
CA TRP A 46 12.72 -4.43 10.96
C TRP A 46 14.03 -4.66 11.72
N SER A 47 14.55 -3.61 12.35
CA SER A 47 15.72 -3.74 13.24
C SER A 47 15.28 -4.22 14.63
N ALA A 48 15.81 -5.37 15.05
CA ALA A 48 15.57 -5.96 16.36
C ALA A 48 16.78 -5.75 17.30
N ALA A 49 16.70 -6.31 18.50
CA ALA A 49 17.80 -6.34 19.45
C ALA A 49 18.96 -7.24 18.99
N ASP A 50 20.02 -7.30 19.81
CA ASP A 50 21.10 -8.29 19.72
C ASP A 50 21.85 -8.35 18.37
N ASN A 51 21.88 -7.23 17.63
CA ASN A 51 22.45 -7.11 16.28
C ASN A 51 21.78 -8.02 15.23
N VAL A 52 20.44 -8.03 15.16
CA VAL A 52 19.67 -8.68 14.09
C VAL A 52 18.78 -7.68 13.36
N ASP A 53 18.90 -7.62 12.03
CA ASP A 53 17.91 -7.02 11.14
C ASP A 53 17.09 -8.14 10.48
N TYR A 54 15.77 -8.07 10.58
CA TYR A 54 14.84 -8.95 9.85
C TYR A 54 14.28 -8.25 8.62
N TYR A 55 13.97 -9.02 7.58
CA TYR A 55 13.29 -8.56 6.37
C TYR A 55 12.16 -9.52 6.02
N VAL A 56 11.01 -8.98 5.63
CA VAL A 56 9.85 -9.78 5.23
C VAL A 56 9.17 -9.15 4.02
N THR A 57 8.94 -9.96 2.99
CA THR A 57 8.22 -9.57 1.78
C THR A 57 7.49 -10.78 1.19
N TYR A 58 6.72 -10.60 0.13
CA TYR A 58 5.98 -11.68 -0.52
C TYR A 58 5.83 -11.46 -2.02
N ASP A 59 5.43 -12.49 -2.75
CA ASP A 59 4.83 -12.38 -4.07
C ASP A 59 3.54 -13.23 -4.15
N ASP A 60 3.01 -13.43 -5.36
CA ASP A 60 1.80 -14.21 -5.56
C ASP A 60 1.92 -15.67 -5.07
N ASN A 61 3.14 -16.23 -5.05
CA ASN A 61 3.41 -17.64 -4.80
C ASN A 61 4.17 -17.90 -3.48
N TYR A 62 4.97 -16.95 -3.01
CA TYR A 62 5.91 -17.16 -1.90
C TYR A 62 5.86 -16.07 -0.83
N LEU A 63 6.18 -16.44 0.40
CA LEU A 63 6.65 -15.53 1.45
C LEU A 63 8.18 -15.61 1.53
N TYR A 64 8.83 -14.47 1.77
CA TYR A 64 10.27 -14.34 1.88
C TYR A 64 10.64 -13.79 3.25
N PHE A 65 11.52 -14.48 3.95
CA PHE A 65 12.02 -14.07 5.26
C PHE A 65 13.55 -14.06 5.24
N GLY A 66 14.16 -12.99 5.72
CA GLY A 66 15.60 -12.87 5.93
C GLY A 66 15.91 -12.42 7.35
N ALA A 67 16.96 -12.97 7.95
CA ALA A 67 17.55 -12.53 9.21
C ALA A 67 19.05 -12.33 9.03
N PHE A 68 19.54 -11.11 9.26
CA PHE A 68 20.92 -10.71 9.02
C PHE A 68 21.56 -10.29 10.34
N ARG A 69 22.75 -10.84 10.64
CA ARG A 69 23.58 -10.28 11.72
C ARG A 69 24.09 -8.91 11.29
N THR A 70 24.22 -8.01 12.25
CA THR A 70 24.81 -6.69 12.05
C THR A 70 26.01 -6.48 12.97
N ASN A 71 26.68 -5.32 12.86
CA ASN A 71 27.80 -4.91 13.71
C ASN A 71 28.92 -5.96 13.81
N ASN A 72 29.25 -6.61 12.68
CA ASN A 72 30.28 -7.64 12.56
C ASN A 72 30.03 -8.91 13.41
N SER A 73 28.78 -9.14 13.85
CA SER A 73 28.37 -10.35 14.56
C SER A 73 28.19 -11.52 13.58
N ALA A 74 28.38 -12.75 14.04
CA ALA A 74 28.11 -13.98 13.27
C ALA A 74 26.91 -14.75 13.84
N TRP A 75 26.36 -15.69 13.07
CA TRP A 75 25.44 -16.72 13.56
C TRP A 75 26.25 -17.92 14.09
N GLY A 76 25.91 -18.43 15.27
CA GLY A 76 26.40 -19.71 15.76
C GLY A 76 25.83 -20.89 14.97
N GLN A 77 26.54 -22.02 14.96
CA GLN A 77 26.13 -23.25 14.26
C GLN A 77 24.72 -23.76 14.64
N TYR A 78 24.30 -23.48 15.88
CA TYR A 78 23.01 -23.87 16.45
C TYR A 78 22.09 -22.68 16.73
N ASP A 79 22.39 -21.51 16.16
CA ASP A 79 21.45 -20.41 16.16
C ASP A 79 20.31 -20.72 15.17
N HIS A 80 19.09 -20.52 15.61
CA HIS A 80 17.88 -20.73 14.84
C HIS A 80 17.19 -19.40 14.60
N PHE A 81 17.00 -19.01 13.34
CA PHE A 81 15.99 -18.01 12.98
C PHE A 81 14.62 -18.71 12.95
N THR A 82 13.69 -18.29 13.81
CA THR A 82 12.35 -18.87 13.91
C THR A 82 11.27 -17.85 13.56
N ILE A 83 10.32 -18.30 12.74
CA ILE A 83 9.10 -17.60 12.31
C ILE A 83 7.91 -18.43 12.80
N TYR A 84 6.96 -17.84 13.52
CA TYR A 84 5.62 -18.42 13.74
C TYR A 84 4.59 -17.66 12.91
N LEU A 85 3.63 -18.39 12.33
CA LEU A 85 2.61 -17.84 11.44
C LEU A 85 1.22 -18.34 11.83
N ASP A 86 0.25 -17.43 11.83
CA ASP A 86 -1.20 -17.68 11.85
C ASP A 86 -1.74 -17.30 10.48
N THR A 87 -2.36 -18.28 9.83
CA THR A 87 -2.79 -18.26 8.42
C THR A 87 -4.30 -18.12 8.26
N ASP A 88 -5.06 -18.25 9.35
CA ASP A 88 -6.50 -18.01 9.38
C ASP A 88 -6.92 -16.93 10.41
N PRO A 89 -6.20 -15.79 10.49
CA PRO A 89 -6.19 -14.91 11.66
C PRO A 89 -7.57 -14.46 12.10
N SER A 90 -7.81 -14.55 13.40
CA SER A 90 -9.03 -14.06 14.04
C SER A 90 -8.85 -12.69 14.66
N ASN A 91 -9.95 -11.93 14.77
CA ASN A 91 -9.99 -10.68 15.54
C ASN A 91 -9.82 -10.91 17.05
N THR A 92 -9.87 -12.17 17.51
CA THR A 92 -9.56 -12.62 18.87
C THR A 92 -8.30 -13.48 18.86
N LEU A 93 -7.14 -12.86 19.11
CA LEU A 93 -5.79 -13.44 18.90
C LEU A 93 -5.56 -14.81 19.55
N THR A 94 -6.19 -15.08 20.70
CA THR A 94 -5.91 -16.26 21.54
C THR A 94 -7.07 -17.25 21.63
N SER A 95 -8.15 -17.04 20.88
CA SER A 95 -9.39 -17.85 20.98
C SER A 95 -10.18 -18.04 19.69
N GLY A 96 -9.63 -17.70 18.52
CA GLY A 96 -10.19 -18.06 17.22
C GLY A 96 -9.11 -18.21 16.15
N GLY A 97 -9.37 -19.05 15.16
CA GLY A 97 -8.34 -19.64 14.29
C GLY A 97 -8.06 -21.09 14.70
N ASN A 98 -7.22 -21.81 13.95
CA ASN A 98 -6.95 -23.23 14.20
C ASN A 98 -5.67 -23.52 15.01
N GLY A 99 -4.81 -22.52 15.20
CA GLY A 99 -3.46 -22.64 15.76
C GLY A 99 -3.34 -22.83 17.29
N SER A 100 -2.16 -22.48 17.81
CA SER A 100 -1.81 -22.57 19.24
C SER A 100 -0.98 -21.38 19.72
N THR A 101 -1.25 -20.89 20.93
CA THR A 101 -0.41 -19.91 21.65
C THR A 101 0.80 -20.56 22.33
N THR A 102 0.89 -21.89 22.34
CA THR A 102 2.06 -22.64 22.80
C THR A 102 2.81 -23.14 21.58
N GLY A 103 4.02 -22.65 21.34
CA GLY A 103 4.81 -23.03 20.17
C GLY A 103 5.42 -24.44 20.28
N VAL A 104 6.30 -24.75 19.34
CA VAL A 104 7.07 -26.00 19.31
C VAL A 104 8.11 -25.98 20.43
N ASN A 105 8.22 -27.09 21.19
CA ASN A 105 9.37 -27.29 22.07
C ASN A 105 10.61 -27.59 21.22
N TRP A 106 11.63 -26.75 21.34
CA TRP A 106 12.90 -26.87 20.62
C TRP A 106 14.04 -26.51 21.57
N ASP A 107 15.11 -27.31 21.59
CA ASP A 107 16.23 -27.17 22.55
C ASP A 107 15.74 -27.01 24.00
N SER A 108 14.73 -27.80 24.39
CA SER A 108 14.05 -27.75 25.69
C SER A 108 13.39 -26.40 26.06
N LYS A 109 13.19 -25.49 25.09
CA LYS A 109 12.42 -24.24 25.25
C LYS A 109 11.12 -24.31 24.45
N THR A 110 10.01 -23.89 25.05
CA THR A 110 8.72 -23.72 24.37
C THR A 110 8.31 -22.26 24.46
N PRO A 111 8.17 -21.51 23.35
CA PRO A 111 7.72 -20.13 23.40
C PRO A 111 6.21 -20.05 23.67
N THR A 112 5.79 -19.00 24.36
CA THR A 112 4.38 -18.59 24.47
C THR A 112 4.16 -17.42 23.51
N LEU A 113 3.23 -17.61 22.58
CA LEU A 113 2.99 -16.73 21.44
C LEU A 113 1.80 -15.78 21.72
N PRO A 114 1.79 -14.56 21.17
CA PRO A 114 0.72 -13.59 21.37
C PRO A 114 -0.53 -13.86 20.51
N PHE A 115 -0.48 -14.87 19.63
CA PHE A 115 -1.58 -15.31 18.77
C PHE A 115 -1.56 -16.84 18.60
N LEU A 116 -2.63 -17.41 18.02
CA LEU A 116 -2.77 -18.84 17.72
C LEU A 116 -2.03 -19.20 16.42
N ALA A 117 -0.75 -19.60 16.50
CA ALA A 117 0.03 -19.96 15.32
C ALA A 117 -0.33 -21.36 14.79
N ASP A 118 -0.55 -21.47 13.47
CA ASP A 118 -0.76 -22.74 12.76
C ASP A 118 0.56 -23.37 12.30
N TYR A 119 1.54 -22.52 11.95
CA TYR A 119 2.80 -22.94 11.35
C TYR A 119 4.00 -22.34 12.08
N ARG A 120 5.12 -23.07 12.02
CA ARG A 120 6.46 -22.57 12.34
C ARG A 120 7.37 -22.86 11.18
N VAL A 121 8.18 -21.89 10.79
CA VAL A 121 9.36 -22.09 9.95
C VAL A 121 10.59 -21.79 10.80
N ALA A 122 11.59 -22.66 10.76
CA ALA A 122 12.86 -22.43 11.44
C ALA A 122 14.04 -22.72 10.52
N LEU A 123 15.10 -21.92 10.62
CA LEU A 123 16.34 -22.04 9.86
C LEU A 123 17.53 -22.07 10.81
N ARG A 124 18.55 -22.90 10.50
CA ARG A 124 19.86 -22.86 11.16
C ARG A 124 21.01 -22.94 10.16
N PRO A 125 22.18 -22.32 10.43
CA PRO A 125 23.29 -22.23 9.49
C PRO A 125 24.25 -23.43 9.59
N SER A 126 23.74 -24.66 9.69
CA SER A 126 24.60 -25.85 9.58
C SER A 126 25.29 -25.93 8.20
N SER A 127 26.13 -26.92 7.95
CA SER A 127 27.08 -26.92 6.81
C SER A 127 26.48 -26.76 5.41
N LEU A 128 25.16 -26.90 5.23
CA LEU A 128 24.41 -26.62 4.00
C LEU A 128 23.15 -25.74 4.23
N GLY A 129 22.99 -25.23 5.45
CA GLY A 129 21.71 -24.71 5.96
C GLY A 129 20.69 -25.83 6.19
N GLU A 130 19.84 -25.65 7.20
CA GLU A 130 18.68 -26.51 7.43
C GLU A 130 17.44 -25.68 7.71
N SER A 131 16.36 -25.92 6.95
CA SER A 131 15.02 -25.44 7.24
C SER A 131 14.12 -26.55 7.79
N PHE A 132 13.18 -26.16 8.65
CA PHE A 132 12.16 -27.02 9.24
C PHE A 132 10.81 -26.34 9.11
N LEU A 133 9.80 -27.09 8.66
CA LEU A 133 8.40 -26.73 8.76
C LEU A 133 7.76 -27.53 9.90
N SER A 134 7.11 -26.83 10.84
CA SER A 134 6.17 -27.44 11.77
C SER A 134 4.76 -26.94 11.49
N SER A 135 3.78 -27.83 11.63
CA SER A 135 2.35 -27.50 11.55
C SER A 135 1.61 -27.99 12.78
N TRP A 136 0.61 -27.23 13.20
CA TRP A 136 -0.30 -27.56 14.28
C TRP A 136 -1.57 -28.20 13.72
N SER A 137 -2.06 -29.26 14.35
CA SER A 137 -3.25 -30.01 13.90
C SER A 137 -4.31 -30.15 14.99
N GLY A 138 -4.59 -29.06 15.73
CA GLY A 138 -5.66 -29.00 16.74
C GLY A 138 -5.36 -29.69 18.08
N GLY A 139 -4.13 -30.14 18.32
CA GLY A 139 -3.75 -30.77 19.59
C GLY A 139 -2.25 -31.04 19.80
N ALA A 140 -1.47 -31.10 18.72
CA ALA A 140 -0.01 -31.21 18.79
C ALA A 140 0.66 -30.51 17.59
N TRP A 141 1.92 -30.14 17.77
CA TRP A 141 2.82 -29.73 16.68
C TRP A 141 3.45 -30.97 16.06
N THR A 142 3.38 -31.08 14.74
CA THR A 142 4.20 -32.02 13.95
C THR A 142 5.33 -31.24 13.29
N THR A 143 6.57 -31.71 13.36
CA THR A 143 7.72 -31.09 12.66
C THR A 143 8.27 -32.04 11.62
N GLY A 144 8.44 -31.57 10.38
CA GLY A 144 9.09 -32.31 9.31
C GLY A 144 10.59 -32.49 9.53
N GLY A 145 11.21 -33.39 8.77
CA GLY A 145 12.66 -33.55 8.76
C GLY A 145 13.38 -32.31 8.22
N ALA A 146 14.66 -32.17 8.55
CA ALA A 146 15.51 -31.09 8.05
C ALA A 146 15.50 -31.05 6.50
N ASN A 147 15.27 -29.86 5.94
CA ASN A 147 15.15 -29.61 4.50
C ASN A 147 14.08 -30.45 3.76
N ALA A 148 13.18 -31.15 4.47
CA ALA A 148 12.20 -32.08 3.87
C ALA A 148 11.23 -31.41 2.88
N SER A 149 11.01 -30.09 3.02
CA SER A 149 10.17 -29.31 2.12
C SER A 149 10.88 -28.86 0.83
N GLY A 150 12.19 -29.07 0.71
CA GLY A 150 12.98 -28.74 -0.50
C GLY A 150 13.02 -27.25 -0.85
N TRP A 151 12.85 -26.36 0.13
CA TRP A 151 12.75 -24.92 -0.10
C TRP A 151 14.09 -24.28 -0.45
N THR A 152 14.01 -23.17 -1.20
CA THR A 152 15.17 -22.32 -1.46
C THR A 152 15.50 -21.54 -0.19
N GLN A 153 16.75 -21.65 0.24
CA GLN A 153 17.27 -21.02 1.44
C GLN A 153 18.72 -20.58 1.22
N TYR A 154 19.19 -19.63 2.02
CA TYR A 154 20.58 -19.22 2.10
C TYR A 154 20.98 -19.14 3.57
N ALA A 155 22.20 -19.57 3.92
CA ALA A 155 22.67 -19.59 5.29
C ALA A 155 24.19 -19.42 5.39
N THR A 156 24.67 -18.49 6.22
CA THR A 156 26.10 -18.24 6.44
C THR A 156 26.45 -17.94 7.91
N GLN A 157 27.55 -18.53 8.40
CA GLN A 157 28.12 -18.28 9.73
C GLN A 157 29.22 -17.19 9.72
N THR A 158 29.32 -16.39 8.65
CA THR A 158 30.29 -15.30 8.55
C THR A 158 29.87 -14.08 9.37
N ALA A 159 30.79 -13.13 9.58
CA ALA A 159 30.44 -11.83 10.13
C ALA A 159 29.45 -11.12 9.20
N ASN A 160 28.39 -10.54 9.79
CA ASN A 160 27.19 -10.06 9.12
C ASN A 160 26.47 -11.13 8.25
N GLY A 161 26.56 -12.41 8.65
CA GLY A 161 25.93 -13.53 7.95
C GLY A 161 24.40 -13.48 7.92
N ALA A 162 23.82 -14.21 6.97
CA ALA A 162 22.40 -14.21 6.67
C ALA A 162 21.77 -15.60 6.90
N LEU A 163 20.49 -15.61 7.25
CA LEU A 163 19.59 -16.76 7.25
C LEU A 163 18.33 -16.36 6.47
N GLU A 164 18.13 -16.95 5.29
CA GLU A 164 17.08 -16.55 4.35
C GLU A 164 16.27 -17.76 3.88
N VAL A 165 14.94 -17.61 3.76
CA VAL A 165 14.04 -18.68 3.28
C VAL A 165 12.94 -18.12 2.38
N ARG A 166 12.64 -18.89 1.32
CA ARG A 166 11.48 -18.69 0.44
C ARG A 166 10.47 -19.81 0.70
N VAL A 167 9.36 -19.45 1.33
CA VAL A 167 8.28 -20.37 1.75
C VAL A 167 7.13 -20.31 0.74
N PRO A 168 6.78 -21.42 0.06
CA PRO A 168 5.60 -21.46 -0.81
C PRO A 168 4.32 -21.21 0.00
N ARG A 169 3.47 -20.28 -0.45
CA ARG A 169 2.16 -20.02 0.18
C ARG A 169 1.28 -21.27 0.21
N SER A 170 1.40 -22.13 -0.80
CA SER A 170 0.71 -23.42 -0.87
C SER A 170 1.11 -24.40 0.25
N ALA A 171 2.34 -24.33 0.77
CA ALA A 171 2.77 -25.13 1.91
C ALA A 171 2.21 -24.62 3.25
N LEU A 172 1.59 -23.44 3.25
CA LEU A 172 0.92 -22.80 4.38
C LEU A 172 -0.61 -22.76 4.21
N GLY A 173 -1.17 -23.54 3.28
CA GLY A 173 -2.62 -23.57 3.01
C GLY A 173 -3.13 -22.47 2.07
N ASN A 174 -2.24 -21.72 1.41
CA ASN A 174 -2.54 -20.53 0.59
C ASN A 174 -3.19 -19.39 1.40
N PRO A 175 -2.49 -18.85 2.43
CA PRO A 175 -3.03 -17.76 3.24
C PRO A 175 -3.29 -16.52 2.39
N ASP A 176 -4.42 -15.89 2.65
CA ASP A 176 -4.83 -14.59 2.12
C ASP A 176 -4.62 -13.46 3.14
N ALA A 177 -4.33 -13.81 4.39
CA ALA A 177 -4.06 -12.94 5.51
C ALA A 177 -3.05 -13.60 6.46
N LEU A 178 -2.38 -12.82 7.31
CA LEU A 178 -1.29 -13.31 8.15
C LEU A 178 -1.20 -12.56 9.50
N TYR A 179 -0.97 -13.29 10.58
CA TYR A 179 -0.11 -12.81 11.65
C TYR A 179 1.21 -13.58 11.64
N PHE A 180 2.30 -12.93 12.03
CA PHE A 180 3.54 -13.63 12.31
C PHE A 180 4.36 -12.95 13.41
N THR A 181 5.26 -13.71 14.02
CA THR A 181 6.30 -13.16 14.91
C THR A 181 7.62 -13.85 14.62
N LEU A 182 8.71 -13.11 14.77
CA LEU A 182 10.06 -13.54 14.46
C LEU A 182 10.90 -13.49 15.73
N TYR A 183 11.81 -14.44 15.89
CA TYR A 183 12.88 -14.34 16.88
C TYR A 183 14.07 -15.21 16.47
N SER A 184 15.19 -15.04 17.16
CA SER A 184 16.34 -15.92 17.06
C SER A 184 16.53 -16.73 18.36
N SER A 185 17.03 -17.96 18.29
CA SER A 185 17.19 -18.80 19.48
C SER A 185 18.33 -19.81 19.39
N TYR A 186 18.86 -20.18 20.55
CA TYR A 186 19.91 -21.19 20.74
C TYR A 186 19.61 -21.99 22.02
N ASP A 187 20.43 -22.99 22.34
CA ASP A 187 20.28 -23.84 23.54
C ASP A 187 20.13 -23.05 24.87
N GLY A 188 20.72 -21.86 24.95
CA GLY A 188 20.58 -20.96 26.09
C GLY A 188 19.25 -20.20 26.18
N GLY A 189 18.51 -20.02 25.07
CA GLY A 189 17.22 -19.32 25.06
C GLY A 189 16.91 -18.54 23.78
N PHE A 190 15.99 -17.57 23.92
CA PHE A 190 15.50 -16.72 22.83
C PHE A 190 16.13 -15.32 22.89
N PHE A 191 16.32 -14.69 21.73
CA PHE A 191 16.87 -13.34 21.57
C PHE A 191 16.30 -12.65 20.32
N ALA A 192 16.57 -11.34 20.15
CA ALA A 192 16.15 -10.56 18.99
C ALA A 192 14.69 -10.79 18.55
N ALA A 193 13.72 -10.64 19.45
CA ALA A 193 12.31 -10.76 19.09
C ALA A 193 11.84 -9.61 18.18
N ALA A 194 10.94 -9.89 17.23
CA ALA A 194 10.35 -8.89 16.36
C ALA A 194 8.88 -9.22 15.99
N PRO A 195 7.94 -8.27 16.20
CA PRO A 195 8.11 -7.01 16.91
C PRO A 195 8.04 -7.22 18.43
N GLY A 196 8.59 -6.29 19.22
CA GLY A 196 8.52 -6.34 20.68
C GLY A 196 9.72 -7.04 21.33
N SER A 197 9.45 -7.91 22.29
CA SER A 197 10.44 -8.49 23.21
C SER A 197 10.07 -9.91 23.64
N ILE A 198 11.02 -10.63 24.25
CA ILE A 198 10.75 -11.89 24.95
C ILE A 198 11.06 -11.74 26.44
N SER A 199 10.17 -12.27 27.28
CA SER A 199 10.35 -12.36 28.73
C SER A 199 10.11 -13.80 29.19
N GLY A 200 11.16 -14.48 29.64
CA GLY A 200 11.12 -15.94 29.87
C GLY A 200 10.84 -16.67 28.56
N THR A 201 9.66 -17.26 28.44
CA THR A 201 9.16 -17.89 27.20
C THR A 201 8.20 -17.01 26.40
N ALA A 202 7.68 -15.92 26.97
CA ALA A 202 6.59 -15.16 26.36
C ALA A 202 7.10 -14.13 25.34
N VAL A 203 6.62 -14.22 24.11
CA VAL A 203 6.82 -13.25 23.02
C VAL A 203 5.72 -12.19 23.11
N SER A 204 6.08 -10.91 23.20
CA SER A 204 5.14 -9.83 23.51
C SER A 204 4.44 -9.17 22.32
N GLY A 205 4.89 -9.40 21.08
CA GLY A 205 4.38 -8.72 19.89
C GLY A 205 4.32 -9.57 18.63
N TYR A 206 3.50 -9.13 17.69
CA TYR A 206 3.34 -9.75 16.36
C TYR A 206 3.18 -8.71 15.26
N PHE A 207 3.68 -9.05 14.07
CA PHE A 207 3.28 -8.40 12.84
C PHE A 207 1.90 -8.92 12.45
N GLY A 208 0.98 -8.01 12.15
CA GLY A 208 -0.40 -8.38 11.94
C GLY A 208 -1.26 -7.25 11.41
N GLY A 209 -2.44 -7.62 10.92
CA GLY A 209 -3.24 -6.73 10.08
C GLY A 209 -2.74 -6.71 8.64
N ILE A 210 -2.31 -7.88 8.16
CA ILE A 210 -1.69 -8.10 6.86
C ILE A 210 -2.63 -8.97 6.03
N GLY A 211 -3.05 -8.46 4.88
CA GLY A 211 -3.52 -9.27 3.76
C GLY A 211 -2.36 -9.61 2.82
N LEU A 212 -2.55 -10.64 2.00
CA LEU A 212 -1.59 -11.14 1.00
C LEU A 212 -2.21 -11.16 -0.42
N SER A 213 -3.10 -10.22 -0.70
CA SER A 213 -3.89 -10.10 -1.94
C SER A 213 -3.72 -8.76 -2.68
N SER A 214 -2.82 -7.89 -2.21
CA SER A 214 -2.54 -6.58 -2.80
C SER A 214 -1.04 -6.35 -2.94
N ALA A 215 -0.67 -5.57 -3.95
CA ALA A 215 0.66 -4.99 -4.09
C ALA A 215 0.91 -3.89 -3.05
N GLY A 216 2.19 -3.53 -2.89
CA GLY A 216 2.61 -2.33 -2.17
C GLY A 216 2.40 -2.35 -0.65
N ASN A 217 2.26 -3.52 -0.03
CA ASN A 217 2.17 -3.67 1.43
C ASN A 217 3.42 -4.35 1.99
N SER A 218 4.14 -3.69 2.89
CA SER A 218 5.29 -4.23 3.59
C SER A 218 4.80 -4.90 4.88
N PRO A 219 4.97 -6.22 5.05
CA PRO A 219 4.50 -6.94 6.23
C PRO A 219 5.05 -6.38 7.55
N THR A 220 6.24 -5.78 7.55
CA THR A 220 6.84 -5.16 8.75
C THR A 220 6.28 -3.78 9.10
N ALA A 221 5.49 -3.16 8.22
CA ALA A 221 4.83 -1.86 8.46
C ALA A 221 3.53 -1.95 9.29
N THR A 222 3.17 -3.15 9.77
CA THR A 222 1.92 -3.43 10.49
C THR A 222 2.14 -4.33 11.69
N THR A 223 1.97 -3.78 12.89
CA THR A 223 2.22 -4.48 14.16
C THR A 223 1.00 -4.40 15.08
N ASN A 224 0.71 -5.49 15.78
CA ASN A 224 -0.32 -5.57 16.82
C ASN A 224 -1.74 -5.12 16.37
N LEU A 225 -2.11 -5.35 15.11
CA LEU A 225 -3.44 -5.02 14.55
C LEU A 225 -4.26 -6.29 14.31
N PRO A 226 -5.31 -6.56 15.11
CA PRO A 226 -6.19 -7.69 14.86
C PRO A 226 -7.05 -7.51 13.60
N ILE A 227 -7.19 -8.58 12.82
CA ILE A 227 -8.06 -8.69 11.65
C ILE A 227 -8.74 -10.06 11.64
N LYS A 228 -9.82 -10.19 10.87
CA LYS A 228 -10.32 -11.50 10.44
C LYS A 228 -9.68 -11.85 9.09
N GLY A 229 -9.34 -13.11 8.84
CA GLY A 229 -8.68 -13.56 7.61
C GLY A 229 -9.51 -13.36 6.33
N VAL A 230 -10.12 -14.45 5.84
CA VAL A 230 -10.97 -14.42 4.64
C VAL A 230 -12.45 -14.44 5.02
N LEU A 231 -13.25 -13.64 4.31
CA LEU A 231 -14.69 -13.81 4.24
C LEU A 231 -15.09 -14.16 2.81
N THR A 232 -15.88 -15.23 2.62
CA THR A 232 -16.30 -15.71 1.29
C THR A 232 -17.82 -15.68 1.16
N ASN A 233 -18.34 -15.12 0.06
CA ASN A 233 -19.77 -15.14 -0.33
C ASN A 233 -20.74 -14.84 0.84
N THR A 234 -20.39 -13.87 1.67
CA THR A 234 -21.12 -13.48 2.88
C THR A 234 -20.99 -11.97 3.07
N THR A 235 -22.03 -11.32 3.61
CA THR A 235 -21.97 -9.91 4.01
C THR A 235 -21.02 -9.72 5.20
N PRO A 236 -20.04 -8.80 5.14
CA PRO A 236 -19.17 -8.48 6.27
C PRO A 236 -19.94 -7.98 7.50
N ALA A 237 -19.40 -8.23 8.69
CA ALA A 237 -19.85 -7.56 9.90
C ALA A 237 -19.34 -6.10 9.90
N ALA A 238 -20.19 -5.16 10.32
CA ALA A 238 -19.81 -3.75 10.43
C ALA A 238 -18.68 -3.56 11.46
N GLY A 239 -17.73 -2.66 11.17
CA GLY A 239 -16.60 -2.36 12.06
C GLY A 239 -15.52 -3.44 12.16
N VAL A 240 -15.66 -4.59 11.49
CA VAL A 240 -14.63 -5.62 11.43
C VAL A 240 -13.67 -5.32 10.27
N THR A 241 -12.37 -5.49 10.52
CA THR A 241 -11.33 -5.42 9.49
C THR A 241 -11.03 -6.82 8.96
N TYR A 242 -11.05 -6.98 7.64
CA TYR A 242 -10.78 -8.24 6.96
C TYR A 242 -9.48 -8.20 6.16
N GLY A 243 -8.71 -9.29 6.14
CA GLY A 243 -7.59 -9.46 5.22
C GLY A 243 -8.07 -9.61 3.78
N LYS A 244 -9.17 -10.33 3.56
CA LYS A 244 -9.81 -10.44 2.24
C LYS A 244 -11.32 -10.61 2.32
N TRP A 245 -12.04 -9.98 1.41
CA TRP A 245 -13.43 -10.29 1.12
C TRP A 245 -13.53 -10.86 -0.31
N ALA A 246 -13.80 -12.15 -0.42
CA ALA A 246 -13.94 -12.88 -1.68
C ALA A 246 -15.43 -13.07 -2.02
N VAL A 247 -15.81 -12.68 -3.23
CA VAL A 247 -17.16 -12.86 -3.77
C VAL A 247 -17.06 -13.49 -5.16
N SER A 248 -17.61 -14.69 -5.28
CA SER A 248 -17.67 -15.47 -6.53
C SER A 248 -19.09 -15.76 -6.99
N ALA A 249 -20.09 -15.57 -6.11
CA ALA A 249 -21.51 -15.71 -6.44
C ALA A 249 -22.37 -14.90 -5.45
N GLY A 250 -23.61 -14.59 -5.84
CA GLY A 250 -24.56 -13.85 -5.01
C GLY A 250 -24.41 -12.33 -5.08
N SER A 251 -25.17 -11.63 -4.25
CA SER A 251 -25.20 -10.16 -4.19
C SER A 251 -25.13 -9.70 -2.74
N PHE A 252 -24.14 -8.88 -2.41
CA PHE A 252 -23.89 -8.40 -1.05
C PHE A 252 -23.74 -6.88 -1.02
N THR A 253 -24.12 -6.26 0.08
CA THR A 253 -23.92 -4.83 0.31
C THR A 253 -22.88 -4.65 1.40
N ALA A 254 -21.81 -3.91 1.09
CA ALA A 254 -20.78 -3.55 2.08
C ALA A 254 -21.43 -2.70 3.19
N PRO A 255 -21.33 -3.09 4.48
CA PRO A 255 -21.86 -2.29 5.57
C PRO A 255 -21.05 -1.00 5.74
N SER A 256 -21.64 -0.01 6.42
CA SER A 256 -20.90 1.17 6.87
C SER A 256 -19.73 0.77 7.76
N GLY A 257 -18.56 1.32 7.49
CA GLY A 257 -17.35 1.04 8.28
C GLY A 257 -16.73 -0.33 8.06
N LEU A 258 -17.05 -1.02 6.95
CA LEU A 258 -16.23 -2.14 6.48
C LEU A 258 -14.79 -1.66 6.30
N SER A 259 -13.83 -2.39 6.87
CA SER A 259 -12.41 -2.12 6.71
C SER A 259 -11.70 -3.32 6.06
N ILE A 260 -10.79 -3.03 5.14
CA ILE A 260 -9.88 -4.00 4.52
C ILE A 260 -8.46 -3.71 5.00
N ALA A 261 -7.77 -4.74 5.47
CA ALA A 261 -6.42 -4.63 6.00
C ALA A 261 -5.41 -4.17 4.93
N PRO A 262 -4.32 -3.50 5.31
CA PRO A 262 -3.12 -3.36 4.47
C PRO A 262 -2.70 -4.69 3.83
N GLY A 263 -2.35 -4.70 2.54
CA GLY A 263 -2.07 -5.91 1.76
C GLY A 263 -3.32 -6.71 1.39
N GLY A 264 -4.49 -6.33 1.92
CA GLY A 264 -5.76 -7.00 1.70
C GLY A 264 -6.51 -6.53 0.46
N ALA A 265 -7.57 -7.27 0.13
CA ALA A 265 -8.38 -7.00 -1.05
C ALA A 265 -9.88 -7.28 -0.91
N ILE A 266 -10.67 -6.57 -1.71
CA ILE A 266 -12.02 -7.01 -2.13
C ILE A 266 -11.87 -7.67 -3.49
N ALA A 267 -12.11 -8.97 -3.58
CA ALA A 267 -11.95 -9.77 -4.79
C ALA A 267 -13.32 -10.28 -5.27
N ILE A 268 -13.78 -9.80 -6.41
CA ILE A 268 -15.11 -10.06 -6.97
C ILE A 268 -14.93 -10.80 -8.31
N THR A 269 -14.92 -12.13 -8.28
CA THR A 269 -14.73 -13.00 -9.45
C THR A 269 -16.05 -13.43 -10.10
N GLY A 270 -17.16 -13.18 -9.41
CA GLY A 270 -18.54 -13.41 -9.85
C GLY A 270 -19.51 -12.78 -8.85
N GLY A 271 -20.76 -12.55 -9.25
CA GLY A 271 -21.75 -11.88 -8.40
C GLY A 271 -21.56 -10.36 -8.28
N THR A 272 -22.13 -9.76 -7.24
CA THR A 272 -22.19 -8.29 -7.05
C THR A 272 -21.79 -7.89 -5.64
N VAL A 273 -20.91 -6.89 -5.52
CA VAL A 273 -20.70 -6.13 -4.27
C VAL A 273 -21.20 -4.71 -4.47
N THR A 274 -22.19 -4.29 -3.69
CA THR A 274 -22.68 -2.90 -3.65
C THR A 274 -22.00 -2.15 -2.50
N VAL A 275 -21.38 -1.00 -2.77
CA VAL A 275 -20.84 -0.13 -1.73
C VAL A 275 -22.00 0.60 -1.03
N GLY A 276 -22.43 0.11 0.14
CA GLY A 276 -23.63 0.62 0.82
C GLY A 276 -23.51 2.08 1.30
N SER A 277 -22.43 2.39 2.02
CA SER A 277 -22.14 3.76 2.47
C SER A 277 -20.64 4.04 2.53
N SER A 278 -19.91 3.51 3.51
CA SER A 278 -18.46 3.75 3.67
C SER A 278 -17.65 2.46 3.74
N VAL A 279 -16.61 2.37 2.90
CA VAL A 279 -15.61 1.29 2.89
C VAL A 279 -14.23 1.90 3.04
N PHE A 280 -13.44 1.37 3.98
CA PHE A 280 -12.09 1.80 4.28
C PHE A 280 -11.07 0.77 3.76
N MET A 281 -10.12 1.23 2.95
CA MET A 281 -9.11 0.42 2.28
C MET A 281 -7.72 0.77 2.85
N GLY A 282 -7.20 -0.13 3.68
CA GLY A 282 -6.10 0.12 4.61
C GLY A 282 -6.58 0.80 5.90
N THR A 283 -5.66 1.04 6.83
CA THR A 283 -5.98 1.72 8.10
C THR A 283 -5.98 3.24 7.95
N THR A 284 -6.73 3.94 8.81
CA THR A 284 -6.78 5.41 8.87
C THR A 284 -5.43 6.12 9.05
N THR A 285 -4.39 5.44 9.54
CA THR A 285 -3.02 5.98 9.64
C THR A 285 -2.23 5.84 8.33
N MET A 286 -1.73 6.97 7.82
CA MET A 286 -1.07 7.09 6.51
C MET A 286 0.39 6.57 6.46
N ALA A 287 0.65 5.36 6.93
CA ALA A 287 1.99 4.76 6.88
C ALA A 287 2.32 4.19 5.49
N ALA A 288 3.54 4.45 4.98
CA ALA A 288 4.02 4.02 3.67
C ALA A 288 4.01 2.49 3.51
N ASN A 289 3.94 1.99 2.28
CA ASN A 289 4.02 0.56 1.94
C ASN A 289 2.93 -0.27 2.66
N ARG A 290 1.65 0.06 2.43
CA ARG A 290 0.49 -0.58 3.09
C ARG A 290 -0.68 -0.83 2.12
N GLY A 291 -0.38 -0.98 0.84
CA GLY A 291 -1.34 -0.88 -0.26
C GLY A 291 -2.50 -1.87 -0.23
N THR A 292 -3.62 -1.53 -0.85
CA THR A 292 -4.86 -2.34 -0.86
C THR A 292 -5.56 -2.35 -2.21
N THR A 293 -6.20 -3.48 -2.55
CA THR A 293 -6.75 -3.73 -3.89
C THR A 293 -8.26 -3.93 -3.89
N ILE A 294 -8.93 -3.42 -4.92
CA ILE A 294 -10.21 -3.94 -5.39
C ILE A 294 -9.97 -4.63 -6.73
N HIS A 295 -10.38 -5.88 -6.84
CA HIS A 295 -10.21 -6.69 -8.04
C HIS A 295 -11.57 -7.21 -8.51
N THR A 296 -11.93 -6.93 -9.77
CA THR A 296 -13.14 -7.45 -10.42
C THR A 296 -12.75 -8.32 -11.61
N SER A 297 -13.23 -9.55 -11.70
CA SER A 297 -12.94 -10.42 -12.84
C SER A 297 -14.12 -11.36 -13.14
N GLY A 298 -14.07 -12.03 -14.29
CA GLY A 298 -15.18 -12.86 -14.76
C GLY A 298 -16.47 -12.03 -14.87
N THR A 299 -17.55 -12.54 -14.28
CA THR A 299 -18.85 -11.84 -14.19
C THR A 299 -18.99 -10.98 -12.93
N GLY A 300 -17.92 -10.81 -12.15
CA GLY A 300 -17.91 -10.05 -10.91
C GLY A 300 -18.06 -8.55 -11.12
N THR A 301 -18.95 -7.92 -10.34
CA THR A 301 -19.27 -6.49 -10.44
C THR A 301 -19.16 -5.75 -9.10
N LEU A 302 -18.61 -4.54 -9.14
CA LEU A 302 -18.69 -3.57 -8.04
C LEU A 302 -19.75 -2.52 -8.42
N SER A 303 -20.79 -2.39 -7.59
CA SER A 303 -21.87 -1.42 -7.75
C SER A 303 -21.73 -0.26 -6.76
N SER A 304 -22.13 0.93 -7.18
CA SER A 304 -22.08 2.15 -6.39
C SER A 304 -23.17 3.15 -6.77
N THR A 305 -23.60 3.94 -5.80
CA THR A 305 -24.50 5.08 -5.94
C THR A 305 -23.77 6.37 -5.54
N THR A 306 -24.42 7.53 -5.67
CA THR A 306 -23.88 8.82 -5.19
C THR A 306 -23.67 8.88 -3.66
N ALA A 307 -24.34 8.01 -2.89
CA ALA A 307 -24.13 7.87 -1.45
C ALA A 307 -22.96 6.93 -1.08
N SER A 308 -22.40 6.20 -2.04
CA SER A 308 -21.27 5.30 -1.83
C SER A 308 -19.98 6.08 -1.63
N ALA A 309 -19.13 5.62 -0.71
CA ALA A 309 -17.80 6.15 -0.47
C ALA A 309 -16.79 5.02 -0.26
N ILE A 310 -15.69 5.04 -1.02
CA ILE A 310 -14.49 4.24 -0.78
C ILE A 310 -13.37 5.19 -0.36
N SER A 311 -12.60 4.81 0.65
CA SER A 311 -11.45 5.58 1.12
C SER A 311 -10.18 4.74 1.14
N PHE A 312 -9.29 5.00 0.20
CA PHE A 312 -7.91 4.50 0.21
C PHE A 312 -7.05 5.39 1.10
N TYR A 313 -6.79 4.91 2.33
CA TYR A 313 -5.84 5.52 3.27
C TYR A 313 -4.39 5.07 3.02
N SER A 314 -4.25 3.99 2.25
CA SER A 314 -3.02 3.39 1.75
C SER A 314 -2.89 3.62 0.25
N ASP A 315 -1.81 3.15 -0.38
CA ASP A 315 -1.74 3.13 -1.85
C ASP A 315 -2.86 2.21 -2.38
N GLY A 316 -3.70 2.74 -3.26
CA GLY A 316 -4.92 2.07 -3.71
C GLY A 316 -4.81 1.52 -5.12
N TYR A 317 -5.34 0.32 -5.33
CA TYR A 317 -5.37 -0.33 -6.64
C TYR A 317 -6.81 -0.72 -7.01
N ILE A 318 -7.22 -0.46 -8.26
CA ILE A 318 -8.42 -1.09 -8.86
C ILE A 318 -7.98 -1.83 -10.12
N THR A 319 -8.29 -3.13 -10.19
CA THR A 319 -7.79 -4.03 -11.24
C THR A 319 -8.90 -4.91 -11.83
N GLY A 320 -8.70 -5.34 -13.08
CA GLY A 320 -9.59 -6.28 -13.77
C GLY A 320 -10.65 -5.62 -14.67
N ASN A 321 -11.94 -5.88 -14.43
CA ASN A 321 -13.06 -5.46 -15.28
C ASN A 321 -13.26 -3.93 -15.28
N ASN A 322 -13.67 -3.37 -16.43
CA ASN A 322 -14.07 -1.97 -16.55
C ASN A 322 -15.16 -1.60 -15.51
N LEU A 323 -15.03 -0.42 -14.90
CA LEU A 323 -15.84 0.03 -13.78
C LEU A 323 -16.34 1.46 -13.98
N THR A 324 -17.65 1.67 -13.83
CA THR A 324 -18.23 2.99 -13.60
C THR A 324 -18.53 3.16 -12.11
N TYR A 325 -17.88 4.11 -11.46
CA TYR A 325 -18.06 4.42 -10.05
C TYR A 325 -18.84 5.73 -9.89
N ASN A 326 -20.01 5.66 -9.24
CA ASN A 326 -20.94 6.79 -9.11
C ASN A 326 -20.82 7.54 -7.77
N GLY A 327 -19.96 7.08 -6.87
CA GLY A 327 -19.83 7.61 -5.51
C GLY A 327 -18.64 8.56 -5.32
N THR A 328 -18.21 8.69 -4.06
CA THR A 328 -16.99 9.41 -3.67
C THR A 328 -15.81 8.45 -3.52
N LEU A 329 -14.76 8.65 -4.29
CA LEU A 329 -13.47 7.99 -4.07
C LEU A 329 -12.53 8.94 -3.35
N ASN A 330 -12.14 8.59 -2.13
CA ASN A 330 -11.18 9.34 -1.33
C ASN A 330 -9.81 8.65 -1.43
N VAL A 331 -8.80 9.39 -1.87
CA VAL A 331 -7.42 8.91 -1.97
C VAL A 331 -6.53 9.84 -1.15
N THR A 332 -5.77 9.27 -0.21
CA THR A 332 -4.77 10.03 0.58
C THR A 332 -3.33 9.79 0.11
N ARG A 333 -3.14 8.93 -0.90
CA ARG A 333 -1.89 8.28 -1.29
C ARG A 333 -1.75 8.11 -2.81
N ASN A 334 -0.87 7.24 -3.30
CA ASN A 334 -0.89 6.92 -4.71
C ASN A 334 -2.12 6.05 -5.03
N PHE A 335 -2.77 6.32 -6.16
CA PHE A 335 -3.88 5.50 -6.65
C PHE A 335 -3.61 5.02 -8.07
N THR A 336 -3.59 3.71 -8.27
CA THR A 336 -3.41 3.08 -9.59
C THR A 336 -4.74 2.48 -10.04
N PRO A 337 -5.49 3.16 -10.91
CA PRO A 337 -6.72 2.61 -11.45
C PRO A 337 -6.43 1.59 -12.56
N LEU A 338 -7.52 0.99 -13.04
CA LEU A 338 -7.60 0.20 -14.27
C LEU A 338 -6.85 0.86 -15.44
N PRO A 339 -6.39 0.08 -16.44
CA PRO A 339 -5.81 0.60 -17.68
C PRO A 339 -6.58 1.81 -18.22
N ALA A 340 -5.86 2.80 -18.78
CA ALA A 340 -6.43 4.12 -19.07
C ALA A 340 -7.78 4.06 -19.80
N GLY A 341 -8.79 4.71 -19.20
CA GLY A 341 -10.19 4.67 -19.66
C GLY A 341 -11.08 3.58 -19.04
N GLY A 342 -10.50 2.54 -18.40
CA GLY A 342 -11.23 1.43 -17.79
C GLY A 342 -11.96 1.79 -16.48
N LEU A 343 -11.50 2.81 -15.75
CA LEU A 343 -12.24 3.41 -14.63
C LEU A 343 -12.93 4.70 -15.08
N THR A 344 -14.25 4.77 -14.92
CA THR A 344 -15.06 5.96 -15.19
C THR A 344 -15.69 6.50 -13.90
N PHE A 345 -15.47 7.77 -13.61
CA PHE A 345 -16.22 8.53 -12.60
C PHE A 345 -17.56 8.98 -13.18
N GLY A 346 -18.67 8.44 -12.67
CA GLY A 346 -20.04 8.69 -13.15
C GLY A 346 -20.57 10.11 -12.85
N ASN A 347 -21.80 10.42 -13.30
CA ASN A 347 -22.44 11.70 -13.01
C ASN A 347 -22.65 11.87 -11.49
N GLY A 348 -22.28 13.03 -10.93
CA GLY A 348 -22.36 13.31 -9.50
C GLY A 348 -21.31 12.61 -8.63
N SER A 349 -20.36 11.89 -9.24
CA SER A 349 -19.26 11.24 -8.53
C SER A 349 -18.09 12.20 -8.25
N PHE A 350 -17.28 11.85 -7.26
CA PHE A 350 -16.14 12.66 -6.82
C PHE A 350 -14.86 11.81 -6.73
N LEU A 351 -13.74 12.33 -7.23
CA LEU A 351 -12.40 11.86 -6.89
C LEU A 351 -11.71 12.91 -6.02
N TYR A 352 -11.51 12.62 -4.73
CA TYR A 352 -10.74 13.45 -3.82
C TYR A 352 -9.30 12.99 -3.75
N LEU A 353 -8.37 13.87 -4.12
CA LEU A 353 -6.94 13.72 -3.88
C LEU A 353 -6.55 14.54 -2.64
N ARG A 354 -6.11 13.86 -1.57
CA ARG A 354 -5.73 14.44 -0.28
C ARG A 354 -4.27 14.19 0.04
N ASN A 355 -3.66 15.05 0.85
CA ASN A 355 -2.31 14.81 1.42
C ASN A 355 -1.25 14.45 0.37
N SER A 356 -1.26 15.20 -0.74
CA SER A 356 -0.38 15.00 -1.91
C SER A 356 -0.57 13.68 -2.67
N ALA A 357 -1.73 13.03 -2.50
CA ALA A 357 -2.21 11.95 -3.36
C ALA A 357 -2.15 12.30 -4.84
N ALA A 358 -1.84 11.31 -5.66
CA ALA A 358 -1.79 11.40 -7.11
C ALA A 358 -2.39 10.15 -7.73
N VAL A 359 -3.04 10.27 -8.89
CA VAL A 359 -3.35 9.10 -9.70
C VAL A 359 -2.09 8.72 -10.48
N LYS A 360 -1.74 7.44 -10.48
CA LYS A 360 -0.50 6.91 -11.08
C LYS A 360 -0.83 5.96 -12.23
N THR A 361 0.10 5.89 -13.19
CA THR A 361 0.13 4.96 -14.33
C THR A 361 -0.99 5.18 -15.36
N ASN A 362 -2.25 5.16 -14.95
CA ASN A 362 -3.42 5.19 -15.82
C ASN A 362 -4.29 6.42 -15.52
N ALA A 363 -4.80 7.07 -16.55
CA ALA A 363 -5.75 8.17 -16.38
C ALA A 363 -7.20 7.64 -16.31
N PRO A 364 -8.04 8.12 -15.37
CA PRO A 364 -9.46 7.75 -15.31
C PRO A 364 -10.28 8.57 -16.30
N THR A 365 -11.43 8.06 -16.71
CA THR A 365 -12.44 8.82 -17.47
C THR A 365 -13.34 9.59 -16.52
N TYR A 366 -13.66 10.83 -16.87
CA TYR A 366 -14.62 11.66 -16.15
C TYR A 366 -15.91 11.77 -16.97
N ALA A 367 -17.05 11.31 -16.45
CA ALA A 367 -18.35 11.53 -17.08
C ALA A 367 -18.83 12.96 -16.87
N THR A 368 -19.83 13.39 -17.65
CA THR A 368 -20.56 14.64 -17.44
C THR A 368 -21.09 14.71 -16.01
N GLY A 369 -20.81 15.80 -15.30
CA GLY A 369 -21.20 16.01 -13.90
C GLY A 369 -20.28 15.38 -12.84
N SER A 370 -19.19 14.70 -13.22
CA SER A 370 -18.18 14.21 -12.27
C SER A 370 -17.19 15.32 -11.85
N THR A 371 -16.61 15.20 -10.66
CA THR A 371 -15.69 16.22 -10.09
C THR A 371 -14.36 15.62 -9.64
N LEU A 372 -13.24 16.18 -10.13
CA LEU A 372 -11.92 16.01 -9.53
C LEU A 372 -11.73 17.08 -8.44
N VAL A 373 -11.37 16.66 -7.23
CA VAL A 373 -11.16 17.54 -6.08
C VAL A 373 -9.74 17.43 -5.56
N TYR A 374 -9.02 18.55 -5.55
CA TYR A 374 -7.75 18.70 -4.84
C TYR A 374 -8.01 19.25 -3.43
N SER A 375 -7.42 18.61 -2.42
CA SER A 375 -7.63 18.92 -1.00
C SER A 375 -6.37 18.54 -0.20
N THR A 376 -5.27 19.26 -0.46
CA THR A 376 -3.92 18.91 0.02
C THR A 376 -3.36 20.02 0.93
N PRO A 377 -2.73 19.70 2.07
CA PRO A 377 -2.23 20.73 3.01
C PRO A 377 -0.96 21.47 2.51
N SER A 378 -0.62 21.33 1.23
CA SER A 378 0.60 21.84 0.62
C SER A 378 0.43 21.97 -0.90
N ALA A 379 1.45 22.51 -1.55
CA ALA A 379 1.58 22.51 -3.00
C ALA A 379 1.54 21.09 -3.59
N TYR A 380 0.89 20.95 -4.74
CA TYR A 380 0.73 19.73 -5.51
C TYR A 380 0.96 20.01 -7.00
N ASN A 381 2.00 19.41 -7.58
CA ASN A 381 2.27 19.52 -9.01
C ASN A 381 1.45 18.46 -9.79
N VAL A 382 0.54 18.87 -10.66
CA VAL A 382 -0.29 17.95 -11.47
C VAL A 382 0.49 17.19 -12.54
N ALA A 383 1.78 17.47 -12.73
CA ALA A 383 2.68 16.59 -13.50
C ALA A 383 3.10 15.33 -12.72
N ASN A 384 2.82 15.26 -11.41
CA ASN A 384 3.08 14.08 -10.58
C ASN A 384 2.09 12.93 -10.84
N GLY A 385 0.98 13.20 -11.53
CA GLY A 385 -0.11 12.23 -11.71
C GLY A 385 -0.78 12.28 -13.08
N THR A 386 -1.74 11.37 -13.27
CA THR A 386 -2.49 11.14 -14.51
C THR A 386 -3.96 11.61 -14.42
N GLU A 387 -4.43 12.04 -13.24
CA GLU A 387 -5.80 12.54 -13.03
C GLU A 387 -6.17 13.70 -13.95
N TRP A 388 -5.18 14.52 -14.28
CA TRP A 388 -5.28 15.58 -15.25
C TRP A 388 -4.17 15.34 -16.27
N THR A 389 -4.52 15.15 -17.52
CA THR A 389 -3.58 14.97 -18.65
C THR A 389 -3.40 16.29 -19.38
N ALA A 390 -2.21 16.54 -19.91
CA ALA A 390 -1.88 17.74 -20.67
C ALA A 390 -2.00 17.50 -22.18
N GLY A 391 -2.33 18.54 -22.94
CA GLY A 391 -2.37 18.52 -24.41
C GLY A 391 -3.63 17.91 -25.04
N THR A 392 -4.61 17.46 -24.23
CA THR A 392 -5.86 16.86 -24.73
C THR A 392 -7.10 17.62 -24.23
N ALA A 393 -8.13 17.64 -25.08
CA ALA A 393 -9.42 18.30 -24.84
C ALA A 393 -10.54 17.35 -24.37
N SER A 394 -10.35 16.02 -24.50
CA SER A 394 -11.34 15.01 -24.11
C SER A 394 -10.69 13.65 -23.81
N GLY A 395 -11.50 12.68 -23.37
CA GLY A 395 -11.04 11.33 -23.04
C GLY A 395 -10.57 11.18 -21.58
N ALA A 396 -9.75 10.16 -21.35
CA ALA A 396 -9.17 9.87 -20.04
C ALA A 396 -8.25 11.02 -19.57
N GLY A 397 -8.29 11.32 -18.27
CA GLY A 397 -7.50 12.40 -17.68
C GLY A 397 -7.96 13.81 -18.05
N VAL A 398 -9.17 13.98 -18.59
CA VAL A 398 -9.76 15.32 -18.80
C VAL A 398 -10.94 15.50 -17.86
N PRO A 399 -10.75 16.14 -16.68
CA PRO A 399 -11.81 16.37 -15.72
C PRO A 399 -13.05 17.05 -16.34
N TYR A 400 -14.22 16.72 -15.81
CA TYR A 400 -15.43 17.47 -16.12
C TYR A 400 -15.50 18.71 -15.22
N HIS A 401 -15.70 18.55 -13.92
CA HIS A 401 -15.49 19.61 -12.94
C HIS A 401 -14.12 19.48 -12.25
N VAL A 402 -13.53 20.61 -11.87
CA VAL A 402 -12.36 20.68 -10.98
C VAL A 402 -12.68 21.60 -9.80
N THR A 403 -12.46 21.10 -8.59
CA THR A 403 -12.53 21.91 -7.37
C THR A 403 -11.19 21.86 -6.67
N ILE A 404 -10.64 23.03 -6.37
CA ILE A 404 -9.46 23.18 -5.53
C ILE A 404 -9.97 23.72 -4.18
N SER A 405 -9.77 22.92 -3.14
CA SER A 405 -10.37 23.07 -1.82
C SER A 405 -9.31 22.89 -0.72
N PHE A 406 -9.67 23.20 0.52
CA PHE A 406 -8.77 23.20 1.69
C PHE A 406 -7.74 24.36 1.69
N PRO A 407 -7.67 25.17 2.77
CA PRO A 407 -6.66 26.22 2.89
C PRO A 407 -5.24 25.65 2.85
N GLY A 408 -4.36 26.27 2.06
CA GLY A 408 -2.97 25.80 1.85
C GLY A 408 -2.79 24.86 0.64
N THR A 409 -3.86 24.38 0.01
CA THR A 409 -3.77 23.70 -1.29
C THR A 409 -3.25 24.66 -2.35
N ASP A 410 -2.14 24.35 -3.02
CA ASP A 410 -1.67 25.05 -4.22
C ASP A 410 -1.47 24.04 -5.36
N VAL A 411 -2.40 24.03 -6.32
CA VAL A 411 -2.33 23.13 -7.48
C VAL A 411 -1.49 23.79 -8.57
N GLN A 412 -0.36 23.18 -8.92
CA GLN A 412 0.64 23.74 -9.82
C GLN A 412 0.73 22.93 -11.12
N PHE A 413 0.75 23.61 -12.27
CA PHE A 413 0.96 22.96 -13.59
C PHE A 413 2.44 22.68 -13.91
N GLY A 414 3.36 23.08 -13.02
CA GLY A 414 4.80 22.83 -13.15
C GLY A 414 5.40 23.50 -14.39
N ASN A 415 6.20 22.74 -15.15
CA ASN A 415 6.88 23.19 -16.37
C ASN A 415 6.35 22.49 -17.62
N SER A 416 5.04 22.28 -17.70
CA SER A 416 4.40 21.71 -18.90
C SER A 416 4.34 22.75 -20.03
N SER A 417 4.79 22.39 -21.23
CA SER A 417 4.58 23.16 -22.46
C SER A 417 3.22 22.91 -23.11
N SER A 418 2.37 22.07 -22.51
CA SER A 418 1.07 21.67 -23.03
C SER A 418 -0.05 22.17 -22.13
N TYR A 419 -1.13 22.64 -22.75
CA TYR A 419 -2.30 23.13 -22.03
C TYR A 419 -3.00 22.03 -21.23
N ARG A 420 -3.88 22.41 -20.31
CA ARG A 420 -4.78 21.48 -19.59
C ARG A 420 -6.22 21.97 -19.70
N GLN A 421 -7.19 21.06 -19.75
CA GLN A 421 -8.60 21.41 -19.95
C GLN A 421 -9.52 20.92 -18.82
N VAL A 422 -10.52 21.75 -18.50
CA VAL A 422 -11.71 21.42 -17.68
C VAL A 422 -12.94 21.56 -18.58
N ARG A 423 -13.76 20.50 -18.68
CA ARG A 423 -14.93 20.46 -19.60
C ARG A 423 -16.22 21.05 -19.03
N GLY A 424 -16.24 21.35 -17.74
CA GLY A 424 -17.30 22.05 -17.02
C GLY A 424 -16.69 23.15 -16.15
N ASN A 425 -17.25 23.35 -14.96
CA ASN A 425 -16.82 24.40 -14.02
C ASN A 425 -15.46 24.13 -13.35
N LEU A 426 -14.75 25.21 -13.05
CA LEU A 426 -13.55 25.24 -12.19
C LEU A 426 -13.83 26.13 -10.97
N THR A 427 -13.62 25.60 -9.77
CA THR A 427 -13.75 26.31 -8.50
C THR A 427 -12.41 26.36 -7.76
N ILE A 428 -11.98 27.56 -7.34
CA ILE A 428 -10.85 27.75 -6.42
C ILE A 428 -11.42 28.31 -5.10
N SER A 429 -11.27 27.55 -4.03
CA SER A 429 -11.81 27.90 -2.70
C SER A 429 -10.96 28.95 -1.99
N SER A 430 -11.55 29.64 -1.01
CA SER A 430 -10.81 30.57 -0.15
C SER A 430 -9.65 29.86 0.57
N GLY A 431 -8.49 30.52 0.58
CA GLY A 431 -7.23 29.96 1.10
C GLY A 431 -6.54 28.94 0.19
N SER A 432 -7.10 28.60 -0.98
CA SER A 432 -6.48 27.71 -1.97
C SER A 432 -5.90 28.48 -3.16
N THR A 433 -4.96 27.88 -3.89
CA THR A 433 -4.26 28.46 -5.05
C THR A 433 -4.32 27.52 -6.27
N LEU A 434 -4.44 28.10 -7.46
CA LEU A 434 -4.12 27.45 -8.74
C LEU A 434 -3.02 28.23 -9.45
N THR A 435 -1.90 27.57 -9.73
CA THR A 435 -0.73 28.14 -10.42
C THR A 435 -0.54 27.47 -11.78
N LEU A 436 -0.66 28.25 -12.86
CA LEU A 436 -0.39 27.76 -14.22
C LEU A 436 1.12 27.58 -14.50
N SER A 437 1.43 26.98 -15.64
CA SER A 437 2.79 26.52 -15.94
C SER A 437 3.79 27.68 -16.08
N GLY A 438 5.03 27.48 -15.64
CA GLY A 438 6.13 28.39 -15.94
C GLY A 438 6.59 28.36 -17.40
N THR A 439 6.12 27.38 -18.18
CA THR A 439 6.58 27.12 -19.56
C THR A 439 5.53 27.53 -20.61
N SER A 440 5.98 28.08 -21.74
CA SER A 440 5.10 28.51 -22.82
C SER A 440 4.26 27.34 -23.38
N GLY A 441 2.99 27.62 -23.67
CA GLY A 441 1.99 26.62 -24.08
C GLY A 441 1.21 25.96 -22.94
N GLY A 442 1.70 26.02 -21.68
CA GLY A 442 1.04 25.48 -20.50
C GLY A 442 -0.18 26.28 -19.99
N ASN A 443 -1.08 26.64 -20.90
CA ASN A 443 -2.32 27.39 -20.67
C ASN A 443 -3.41 26.52 -20.00
N LEU A 444 -4.49 27.17 -19.57
CA LEU A 444 -5.71 26.51 -19.08
C LEU A 444 -6.88 26.76 -20.04
N TYR A 445 -7.62 25.71 -20.37
CA TYR A 445 -8.82 25.74 -21.20
C TYR A 445 -10.02 25.35 -20.32
N LEU A 446 -11.09 26.14 -20.38
CA LEU A 446 -12.25 26.01 -19.49
C LEU A 446 -13.55 26.17 -20.29
N SER A 447 -14.40 25.14 -20.26
CA SER A 447 -15.67 25.18 -21.01
C SER A 447 -16.88 25.61 -20.16
N GLY A 448 -16.80 25.53 -18.82
CA GLY A 448 -17.83 25.99 -17.89
C GLY A 448 -17.43 27.23 -17.09
N ASN A 449 -18.10 27.46 -15.96
CA ASN A 449 -17.89 28.66 -15.14
C ASN A 449 -16.55 28.64 -14.40
N PHE A 450 -15.96 29.81 -14.22
CA PHE A 450 -14.82 30.03 -13.34
C PHE A 450 -15.30 30.73 -12.07
N ALA A 451 -15.19 30.06 -10.91
CA ALA A 451 -15.49 30.62 -9.61
C ALA A 451 -14.20 30.67 -8.78
N ASN A 452 -13.67 31.86 -8.53
CA ASN A 452 -12.45 32.02 -7.75
C ASN A 452 -12.72 32.83 -6.47
N SER A 453 -12.55 32.20 -5.31
CA SER A 453 -12.51 32.89 -4.00
C SER A 453 -11.15 32.76 -3.32
N GLY A 454 -10.15 32.21 -4.03
CA GLY A 454 -8.77 32.08 -3.60
C GLY A 454 -7.81 32.77 -4.56
N THR A 455 -6.64 32.18 -4.77
CA THR A 455 -5.58 32.75 -5.61
C THR A 455 -5.50 32.03 -6.96
N PHE A 456 -5.57 32.79 -8.06
CA PHE A 456 -5.26 32.29 -9.40
C PHE A 456 -3.98 32.95 -9.92
N ASN A 457 -2.89 32.20 -9.96
CA ASN A 457 -1.62 32.65 -10.53
C ASN A 457 -1.49 32.17 -11.99
N ALA A 458 -1.74 33.09 -12.93
CA ALA A 458 -1.66 32.80 -14.35
C ALA A 458 -0.22 32.53 -14.84
N ASN A 459 0.84 32.90 -14.11
CA ASN A 459 2.24 32.63 -14.46
C ASN A 459 2.64 33.02 -15.92
N GLY A 460 2.07 34.12 -16.42
CA GLY A 460 2.23 34.57 -17.80
C GLY A 460 1.57 33.69 -18.87
N ARG A 461 0.74 32.72 -18.47
CA ARG A 461 -0.10 31.86 -19.33
C ARG A 461 -1.50 32.44 -19.49
N ALA A 462 -2.24 31.90 -20.45
CA ALA A 462 -3.63 32.29 -20.69
C ALA A 462 -4.64 31.31 -20.06
N LEU A 463 -5.78 31.85 -19.63
CA LEU A 463 -7.04 31.13 -19.39
C LEU A 463 -7.94 31.36 -20.60
N HIS A 464 -8.28 30.28 -21.33
CA HIS A 464 -9.15 30.31 -22.50
C HIS A 464 -10.53 29.78 -22.12
N PHE A 465 -11.57 30.59 -22.29
CA PHE A 465 -12.95 30.13 -22.22
C PHE A 465 -13.35 29.50 -23.58
N THR A 466 -13.71 28.22 -23.57
CA THR A 466 -14.07 27.44 -24.78
C THR A 466 -15.52 26.99 -24.82
N GLY A 467 -16.34 27.48 -23.90
CA GLY A 467 -17.79 27.26 -23.85
C GLY A 467 -18.51 28.50 -23.35
N SER A 468 -19.79 28.36 -22.99
CA SER A 468 -20.65 29.47 -22.54
C SER A 468 -20.48 29.86 -21.07
N GLY A 469 -19.33 29.54 -20.47
CA GLY A 469 -19.05 29.77 -19.06
C GLY A 469 -18.84 31.25 -18.72
N THR A 470 -19.23 31.64 -17.51
CA THR A 470 -18.96 32.98 -16.97
C THR A 470 -17.83 32.95 -15.93
N ALA A 471 -17.17 34.08 -15.73
CA ALA A 471 -16.19 34.27 -14.65
C ALA A 471 -16.83 35.06 -13.50
N VAL A 472 -16.68 34.56 -12.27
CA VAL A 472 -17.02 35.24 -11.02
C VAL A 472 -15.75 35.26 -10.16
N ALA A 473 -15.32 36.47 -9.80
CA ALA A 473 -14.10 36.76 -9.05
C ALA A 473 -14.42 37.27 -7.63
#